data_AF-Q7NK96-F1
#
_entry.id   AF-Q7NK96-F1
#
_cell.length_a   1.000
_cell.length_b   1.000
_cell.length_c   1.000
_cell.angle_alpha   90.00
_cell.angle_beta   90.00
_cell.angle_gamma   90.00
#
_symmetry.space_group_name_H-M   'P 1'
#
loop_
_entity.id
_entity.type
_entity.pdbx_description
1 polymer ?
#
loop_
_entity_poly.entity_id
_entity_poly.type
_entity_poly.pdbx_seq_one_letter_code
_entity_poly.pdbx_strand_id
1 'polypeptide(L)'
;MLRAQQYVFDLGPGQMLAVSLQGEQTLLSLQSGSVGQQQSQQSGFPTGAWLVEPQAWQSHGTVHLRIQSQRGSFWLQIGHGQIGAGSPPPQDALPVPSRAVSGPPRTRPAEPTMRPMAPVPPMKPMEMQMGNMAMRMGGEPPSSDLQAENLRLREENLRLREEVLALREQLWQRRQGQ
;
A
#
# COMPACT_ATOMS: atom_id res chain seq x y z
N MET A 1 30.24 -7.02 0.47
CA MET A 1 29.09 -6.32 1.08
C MET A 1 28.21 -5.77 -0.03
N LEU A 2 26.88 -5.85 0.11
CA LEU A 2 25.93 -5.26 -0.86
C LEU A 2 26.08 -3.74 -0.90
N ARG A 3 25.95 -3.17 -2.10
CA ARG A 3 26.09 -1.72 -2.31
C ARG A 3 24.85 -0.92 -1.91
N ALA A 4 23.67 -1.55 -1.90
CA ALA A 4 22.41 -0.94 -1.51
C ALA A 4 21.67 -1.81 -0.49
N GLN A 5 21.03 -1.15 0.48
CA GLN A 5 20.18 -1.77 1.50
C GLN A 5 18.69 -1.50 1.23
N GLN A 6 18.37 -0.96 0.06
CA GLN A 6 17.00 -0.71 -0.39
C GLN A 6 16.88 -0.99 -1.88
N TYR A 7 15.83 -1.72 -2.24
CA TYR A 7 15.46 -2.06 -3.61
C TYR A 7 13.99 -1.76 -3.81
N VAL A 8 13.64 -1.32 -5.01
CA VAL A 8 12.24 -1.07 -5.41
C VAL A 8 11.94 -1.93 -6.62
N PHE A 9 10.79 -2.59 -6.58
CA PHE A 9 10.24 -3.41 -7.66
C PHE A 9 8.99 -2.71 -8.20
N ASP A 10 8.95 -2.53 -9.51
CA ASP A 10 7.76 -2.06 -10.22
C ASP A 10 6.86 -3.28 -10.49
N LEU A 11 5.66 -3.28 -9.89
CA LEU A 11 4.71 -4.39 -9.99
C LEU A 11 3.65 -4.18 -11.08
N GLY A 12 3.73 -3.06 -11.82
CA GLY A 12 2.74 -2.64 -12.81
C GLY A 12 1.94 -1.41 -12.37
N PRO A 13 0.81 -1.11 -13.05
CA PRO A 13 0.16 0.20 -12.98
C PRO A 13 -0.23 0.58 -11.55
N GLY A 14 0.47 1.60 -11.02
CA GLY A 14 0.22 2.18 -9.71
C GLY A 14 0.70 1.34 -8.52
N GLN A 15 1.43 0.24 -8.73
CA GLN A 15 1.90 -0.64 -7.65
C GLN A 15 3.43 -0.69 -7.59
N MET A 16 3.97 -0.38 -6.42
CA MET A 16 5.41 -0.47 -6.14
C MET A 16 5.65 -1.23 -4.85
N LEU A 17 6.65 -2.12 -4.88
CA LEU A 17 7.14 -2.82 -3.69
C LEU A 17 8.53 -2.30 -3.34
N ALA A 18 8.64 -1.60 -2.22
CA ALA A 18 9.92 -1.21 -1.65
C ALA A 18 10.37 -2.26 -0.62
N VAL A 19 11.59 -2.75 -0.78
CA VAL A 19 12.24 -3.72 0.10
C VAL A 19 13.46 -3.06 0.69
N SER A 20 13.52 -2.92 2.01
CA SER A 20 14.65 -2.29 2.70
C SER A 20 15.13 -3.15 3.85
N LEU A 21 16.43 -3.09 4.12
CA LEU A 21 17.06 -3.69 5.29
C LEU A 21 17.31 -2.58 6.32
N GLN A 22 16.75 -2.72 7.52
CA GLN A 22 17.00 -1.85 8.66
C GLN A 22 17.54 -2.69 9.83
N GLY A 23 18.84 -2.54 10.10
CA GLY A 23 19.54 -3.44 11.02
C GLY A 23 19.50 -4.88 10.52
N GLU A 24 18.81 -5.75 11.25
CA GLU A 24 18.60 -7.16 10.88
C GLU A 24 17.19 -7.46 10.37
N GLN A 25 16.34 -6.44 10.20
CA GLN A 25 14.97 -6.62 9.75
C GLN A 25 14.80 -6.21 8.28
N THR A 26 14.20 -7.08 7.49
CA THR A 26 13.69 -6.74 6.16
C THR A 26 12.31 -6.11 6.30
N LEU A 27 12.17 -4.87 5.84
CA LEU A 27 10.91 -4.15 5.74
C LEU A 27 10.43 -4.16 4.29
N LEU A 28 9.22 -4.67 4.10
CA LEU A 28 8.46 -4.61 2.85
C LEU A 28 7.43 -3.49 2.97
N SER A 29 7.40 -2.58 2.00
CA SER A 29 6.37 -1.56 1.85
C SER A 29 5.73 -1.71 0.48
N LEU A 30 4.45 -2.08 0.47
CA LEU A 30 3.62 -2.12 -0.72
C LEU A 30 2.85 -0.81 -0.83
N GLN A 31 3.06 -0.11 -1.94
CA GLN A 31 2.32 1.09 -2.29
C GLN A 31 1.44 0.77 -3.48
N SER A 32 0.14 0.93 -3.31
CA SER A 32 -0.85 0.77 -4.37
C SER A 32 -1.63 2.08 -4.51
N GLY A 33 -1.66 2.63 -5.72
CA GLY A 33 -2.30 3.91 -5.99
C GLY A 33 -3.26 3.85 -7.17
N SER A 34 -4.44 4.41 -6.97
CA SER A 34 -5.37 4.83 -8.02
C SER A 34 -5.50 6.37 -7.95
N VAL A 35 -5.98 7.01 -9.02
CA VAL A 35 -6.28 8.46 -8.97
C VAL A 35 -7.20 8.74 -7.78
N GLY A 36 -6.72 9.53 -6.81
CA GLY A 36 -7.46 9.93 -5.61
C GLY A 36 -7.37 8.99 -4.39
N GLN A 37 -6.70 7.82 -4.48
CA GLN A 37 -6.52 6.92 -3.33
C GLN A 37 -5.15 6.23 -3.37
N GLN A 38 -4.32 6.47 -2.35
CA GLN A 38 -3.03 5.80 -2.16
C GLN A 38 -3.09 4.93 -0.90
N GLN A 39 -3.06 3.62 -1.07
CA GLN A 39 -2.99 2.66 0.02
C GLN A 39 -1.54 2.20 0.20
N SER A 40 -1.05 2.25 1.44
CA SER A 40 0.28 1.78 1.83
C SER A 40 0.15 0.70 2.88
N GLN A 41 0.83 -0.42 2.68
CA GLN A 41 0.97 -1.49 3.67
C GLN A 41 2.45 -1.73 3.93
N GLN A 42 2.81 -2.02 5.18
CA GLN A 42 4.19 -2.34 5.56
C GLN A 42 4.24 -3.60 6.43
N SER A 43 5.28 -4.40 6.26
CA SER A 43 5.52 -5.60 7.06
C SER A 43 7.01 -5.82 7.28
N GLY A 44 7.38 -6.32 8.45
CA GLY A 44 8.76 -6.50 8.87
C GLY A 44 9.08 -7.96 9.21
N PHE A 45 10.20 -8.46 8.69
CA PHE A 45 10.64 -9.84 8.85
C PHE A 45 12.08 -9.87 9.39
N PRO A 46 12.38 -10.61 10.47
CA PRO A 46 13.71 -10.67 11.06
C PRO A 46 14.63 -11.61 10.25
N THR A 47 14.94 -11.23 9.00
CA THR A 47 15.71 -12.06 8.07
C THR A 47 17.21 -12.06 8.37
N GLY A 48 17.73 -11.06 9.08
CA GLY A 48 19.18 -10.81 9.17
C GLY A 48 19.75 -10.11 7.93
N ALA A 49 21.05 -9.84 7.96
CA ALA A 49 21.74 -9.13 6.89
C ALA A 49 21.72 -9.90 5.57
N TRP A 50 21.41 -9.19 4.48
CA TRP A 50 21.34 -9.74 3.12
C TRP A 50 22.74 -10.15 2.61
N LEU A 51 22.81 -11.32 1.98
CA LEU A 51 24.01 -11.81 1.32
C LEU A 51 24.03 -11.43 -0.17
N VAL A 52 22.86 -11.43 -0.80
CA VAL A 52 22.67 -11.02 -2.19
C VAL A 52 21.47 -10.09 -2.31
N GLU A 53 21.34 -9.45 -3.47
CA GLU A 53 20.19 -8.62 -3.81
C GLU A 53 18.88 -9.41 -3.73
N PRO A 54 17.81 -8.85 -3.13
CA PRO A 54 16.48 -9.43 -3.17
C PRO A 54 16.02 -9.70 -4.61
N GLN A 55 15.43 -10.86 -4.85
CA GLN A 55 14.93 -11.25 -6.18
C GLN A 55 13.42 -11.44 -6.11
N ALA A 56 12.70 -10.89 -7.09
CA ALA A 56 11.24 -11.02 -7.14
C ALA A 56 10.78 -11.61 -8.47
N TRP A 57 9.68 -12.36 -8.40
CA TRP A 57 8.97 -12.92 -9.55
C TRP A 57 7.48 -12.66 -9.40
N GLN A 58 6.76 -12.52 -10.51
CA GLN A 58 5.32 -12.30 -10.52
C GLN A 58 4.63 -13.42 -11.31
N SER A 59 3.59 -14.00 -10.72
CA SER A 59 2.68 -14.95 -11.38
C SER A 59 1.26 -14.75 -10.84
N HIS A 60 0.27 -14.77 -11.74
CA HIS A 60 -1.16 -14.67 -11.40
C HIS A 60 -1.53 -13.53 -10.41
N GLY A 61 -0.86 -12.37 -10.50
CA GLY A 61 -1.13 -11.22 -9.60
C GLY A 61 -0.53 -11.35 -8.20
N THR A 62 0.28 -12.38 -7.96
CA THR A 62 1.07 -12.56 -6.73
C THR A 62 2.55 -12.36 -7.04
N VAL A 63 3.24 -11.68 -6.14
CA VAL A 63 4.68 -11.46 -6.20
C VAL A 63 5.36 -12.37 -5.17
N HIS A 64 6.31 -13.15 -5.65
CA HIS A 64 7.16 -14.02 -4.85
C HIS A 64 8.51 -13.32 -4.68
N LEU A 65 8.89 -13.02 -3.45
CA LEU A 65 10.15 -12.38 -3.11
C LEU A 65 11.06 -13.36 -2.39
N ARG A 66 12.31 -13.47 -2.86
CA ARG A 66 13.36 -14.23 -2.22
C ARG A 66 14.32 -13.31 -1.53
N ILE A 67 14.53 -13.54 -0.24
CA ILE A 67 15.58 -12.92 0.55
C ILE A 67 16.60 -13.98 0.93
N GLN A 68 17.84 -13.82 0.49
CA GLN A 68 18.96 -14.63 0.92
C GLN A 68 19.79 -13.83 1.92
N SER A 69 19.88 -14.33 3.15
CA SER A 69 20.55 -13.67 4.26
C SER A 69 21.48 -14.62 5.01
N GLN A 70 22.22 -14.09 5.98
CA GLN A 70 23.08 -14.89 6.87
C GLN A 70 22.31 -15.97 7.65
N ARG A 71 20.99 -15.81 7.81
CA ARG A 71 20.13 -16.75 8.55
C ARG A 71 19.49 -17.81 7.65
N GLY A 72 19.65 -17.71 6.33
CA GLY A 72 19.09 -18.66 5.36
C GLY A 72 18.36 -17.98 4.20
N SER A 73 17.59 -18.78 3.46
CA SER A 73 16.71 -18.29 2.39
C SER A 73 15.28 -18.15 2.91
N PHE A 74 14.70 -16.98 2.73
CA PHE A 74 13.31 -16.68 3.07
C PHE A 74 12.52 -16.44 1.79
N TRP A 75 11.33 -17.02 1.73
CA TRP A 75 10.35 -16.77 0.69
C TRP A 75 9.20 -15.97 1.28
N LEU A 76 8.87 -14.85 0.64
CA LEU A 76 7.79 -13.96 1.00
C LEU A 76 6.82 -13.86 -0.18
N GLN A 77 5.54 -13.74 0.11
CA GLN A 77 4.48 -13.56 -0.88
C GLN A 77 3.74 -12.25 -0.63
N ILE A 78 3.48 -11.55 -1.73
CA ILE A 78 2.75 -10.29 -1.75
C ILE A 78 1.62 -10.44 -2.77
N GLY A 79 0.37 -10.34 -2.31
CA GLY A 79 -0.79 -10.50 -3.17
C GLY A 79 -2.07 -10.21 -2.41
N HIS A 80 -3.13 -9.80 -3.12
CA HIS A 80 -4.44 -9.50 -2.52
C HIS A 80 -4.39 -8.51 -1.33
N GLY A 81 -3.44 -7.57 -1.34
CA GLY A 81 -3.24 -6.60 -0.27
C GLY A 81 -2.71 -7.20 1.05
N GLN A 82 -2.04 -8.35 0.97
CA GLN A 82 -1.38 -9.00 2.10
C GLN A 82 0.11 -9.22 1.80
N ILE A 83 0.92 -9.16 2.85
CA ILE A 83 2.35 -9.46 2.82
C ILE A 83 2.62 -10.52 3.88
N GLY A 84 3.25 -11.63 3.48
CA GLY A 84 3.50 -12.73 4.41
C GLY A 84 4.61 -13.67 3.98
N ALA A 85 4.89 -14.67 4.81
CA ALA A 85 5.73 -15.80 4.42
C ALA A 85 5.05 -16.56 3.28
N GLY A 86 5.86 -17.08 2.36
CA GLY A 86 5.36 -17.72 1.15
C GLY A 86 6.24 -18.87 0.67
N SER A 87 5.93 -19.34 -0.52
CA SER A 87 6.64 -20.39 -1.23
C SER A 87 7.38 -19.85 -2.47
N PRO A 88 8.35 -20.62 -3.00
CA PRO A 88 8.97 -20.33 -4.29
C PRO A 88 7.94 -20.07 -5.40
N PRO A 89 8.28 -19.25 -6.41
CA PRO A 89 7.39 -19.00 -7.52
C PRO A 89 7.10 -20.27 -8.34
N PRO A 90 5.93 -20.35 -8.99
CA PRO A 90 5.65 -21.38 -9.98
C PRO A 90 6.52 -21.20 -11.23
N GLN A 91 6.58 -22.21 -12.10
CA GLN A 91 7.52 -22.24 -13.25
C GLN A 91 7.23 -21.16 -14.31
N ASP A 92 5.99 -20.70 -14.40
CA ASP A 92 5.52 -19.67 -15.32
C ASP A 92 5.76 -18.24 -14.81
N ALA A 93 6.30 -18.07 -13.61
CA ALA A 93 6.51 -16.75 -13.03
C ALA A 93 7.59 -15.95 -13.77
N LEU A 94 7.29 -14.69 -14.03
CA LEU A 94 8.17 -13.76 -14.72
C LEU A 94 9.03 -13.00 -13.72
N PRO A 95 10.35 -12.83 -13.98
CA PRO A 95 11.20 -12.03 -13.11
C PRO A 95 10.76 -10.57 -13.13
N VAL A 96 10.72 -9.94 -11.95
CA VAL A 96 10.42 -8.52 -11.80
C VAL A 96 11.74 -7.77 -11.64
N PRO A 97 12.05 -6.77 -12.49
CA PRO A 97 13.27 -6.01 -12.37
C PRO A 97 13.29 -5.19 -11.08
N SER A 98 14.39 -5.29 -10.35
CA SER A 98 14.68 -4.46 -9.19
C SER A 98 15.46 -3.21 -9.60
N ARG A 99 15.24 -2.12 -8.85
CA ARG A 99 16.09 -0.93 -8.87
C ARG A 99 16.68 -0.71 -7.50
N ALA A 100 18.01 -0.78 -7.40
CA ALA A 100 18.74 -0.40 -6.20
C ALA A 100 18.53 1.10 -5.92
N VAL A 101 18.06 1.42 -4.71
CA VAL A 101 17.99 2.79 -4.20
C VAL A 101 19.21 2.99 -3.34
N SER A 102 20.30 3.41 -3.96
CA SER A 102 21.52 3.80 -3.25
C SER A 102 21.37 5.26 -2.79
N GLY A 103 20.97 5.43 -1.55
CA GLY A 103 20.96 6.71 -0.85
C GLY A 103 20.66 6.46 0.62
N PRO A 104 21.05 7.37 1.53
CA PRO A 104 20.51 7.32 2.88
C PRO A 104 18.97 7.25 2.75
N PRO A 105 18.27 6.49 3.62
CA PRO A 105 16.83 6.57 3.66
C PRO A 105 16.51 8.06 3.69
N ARG A 106 15.72 8.56 2.75
CA ARG A 106 15.04 9.81 2.98
C ARG A 106 14.11 9.49 4.14
N THR A 107 14.64 9.60 5.35
CA THR A 107 13.87 9.98 6.50
C THR A 107 13.12 11.19 5.99
N ARG A 108 11.83 11.02 5.68
CA ARG A 108 10.94 12.14 5.93
C ARG A 108 11.32 12.58 7.34
N PRO A 109 11.60 13.88 7.58
CA PRO A 109 11.86 14.34 8.92
C PRO A 109 10.82 13.65 9.80
N ALA A 110 11.29 12.91 10.82
CA ALA A 110 10.39 12.29 11.77
C ALA A 110 9.38 13.37 12.11
N GLU A 111 8.11 13.16 11.76
CA GLU A 111 7.08 14.06 12.24
C GLU A 111 7.32 14.11 13.75
N PRO A 112 7.61 15.28 14.31
CA PRO A 112 8.00 15.37 15.70
C PRO A 112 6.90 14.68 16.48
N THR A 113 7.26 13.58 17.14
CA THR A 113 6.38 12.82 18.03
C THR A 113 5.56 13.85 18.78
N MET A 114 4.26 13.97 18.44
CA MET A 114 3.44 15.00 19.04
C MET A 114 3.40 14.67 20.52
N ARG A 115 4.19 15.40 21.31
CA ARG A 115 4.07 15.38 22.76
C ARG A 115 2.61 15.73 23.04
N PRO A 116 1.91 15.01 23.94
CA PRO A 116 0.55 15.34 24.29
C PRO A 116 0.49 16.85 24.59
N MET A 117 -0.26 17.60 23.78
CA MET A 117 -0.38 19.04 24.01
C MET A 117 -1.02 19.21 25.38
N ALA A 118 -0.41 20.04 26.23
CA ALA A 118 -1.03 20.46 27.46
C ALA A 118 -2.42 21.07 27.12
N PRO A 119 -3.46 20.80 27.93
CA PRO A 119 -4.80 21.30 27.66
C PRO A 119 -4.78 22.83 27.52
N VAL A 120 -5.23 23.30 26.36
CA VAL A 120 -5.30 24.71 26.03
C VAL A 120 -6.34 25.36 26.95
N PRO A 121 -6.04 26.47 27.65
CA PRO A 121 -7.04 27.17 28.43
C PRO A 121 -8.17 27.67 27.52
N PRO A 122 -9.42 27.73 28.01
CA PRO A 122 -10.58 28.09 27.19
C PRO A 122 -10.37 29.48 26.57
N MET A 123 -10.26 29.50 25.24
CA MET A 123 -10.18 30.75 24.48
C MET A 123 -11.52 31.48 24.58
N LYS A 124 -11.46 32.79 24.80
CA LYS A 124 -12.64 33.66 24.76
C LYS A 124 -13.16 33.72 23.32
N PRO A 125 -14.48 33.68 23.08
CA PRO A 125 -15.03 33.77 21.74
C PRO A 125 -14.63 35.11 21.09
N MET A 126 -13.94 35.03 19.94
CA MET A 126 -13.75 36.16 19.04
C MET A 126 -15.06 36.40 18.28
N GLU A 127 -15.65 37.58 18.42
CA GLU A 127 -16.74 38.03 17.56
C GLU A 127 -16.17 38.54 16.24
N MET A 128 -16.45 37.85 15.14
CA MET A 128 -16.30 38.39 13.78
C MET A 128 -17.68 38.68 13.21
N GLN A 129 -17.99 39.95 12.98
CA GLN A 129 -19.16 40.36 12.20
C GLN A 129 -18.79 40.34 10.71
N MET A 130 -19.18 39.27 10.02
CA MET A 130 -19.38 39.29 8.56
C MET A 130 -20.89 39.28 8.30
N GLY A 131 -21.36 40.25 7.51
CA GLY A 131 -22.78 40.41 7.20
C GLY A 131 -23.47 39.15 6.66
N ASN A 132 -24.77 39.05 6.99
CA ASN A 132 -25.86 38.22 6.49
C ASN A 132 -25.68 36.71 6.21
N MET A 133 -24.50 36.12 6.38
CA MET A 133 -24.32 34.68 6.29
C MET A 133 -23.98 34.10 7.67
N ALA A 134 -25.03 33.70 8.39
CA ALA A 134 -24.90 32.90 9.59
C ALA A 134 -24.55 31.44 9.21
N MET A 135 -23.26 31.09 9.22
CA MET A 135 -22.84 29.69 9.35
C MET A 135 -22.55 29.40 10.83
N ARG A 136 -23.43 28.62 11.47
CA ARG A 136 -23.18 28.03 12.80
C ARG A 136 -22.34 26.76 12.63
N MET A 137 -21.03 26.88 12.72
CA MET A 137 -20.15 25.71 12.89
C MET A 137 -20.16 25.30 14.36
N GLY A 138 -21.13 24.45 14.70
CA GLY A 138 -21.32 23.92 16.04
C GLY A 138 -22.18 22.66 15.99
N GLY A 139 -21.54 21.55 15.61
CA GLY A 139 -22.08 20.20 15.76
C GLY A 139 -23.15 19.81 14.73
N GLU A 140 -22.74 19.31 13.57
CA GLU A 140 -23.62 18.48 12.73
C GLU A 140 -22.82 17.27 12.20
N PRO A 141 -23.40 16.05 12.18
CA PRO A 141 -22.83 14.89 11.50
C PRO A 141 -22.63 15.23 10.01
N PRO A 142 -21.73 14.53 9.28
CA PRO A 142 -21.52 14.81 7.87
C PRO A 142 -22.87 14.86 7.16
N SER A 143 -23.15 15.97 6.48
CA SER A 143 -24.43 16.28 5.86
C SER A 143 -24.98 15.05 5.13
N SER A 144 -26.25 14.74 5.37
CA SER A 144 -26.92 13.54 4.83
C SER A 144 -26.74 13.38 3.31
N ASP A 145 -26.55 14.49 2.61
CA ASP A 145 -26.28 14.53 1.17
C ASP A 145 -24.91 13.91 0.80
N LEU A 146 -23.86 14.21 1.57
CA LEU A 146 -22.53 13.60 1.36
C LEU A 146 -22.51 12.12 1.72
N GLN A 147 -23.29 11.71 2.73
CA GLN A 147 -23.44 10.30 3.08
C GLN A 147 -24.22 9.54 2.01
N ALA A 148 -25.30 10.13 1.47
CA ALA A 148 -26.10 9.55 0.40
C ALA A 148 -25.29 9.42 -0.90
N GLU A 149 -24.47 10.42 -1.23
CA GLU A 149 -23.58 10.38 -2.39
C GLU A 149 -22.52 9.29 -2.24
N ASN A 150 -21.90 9.16 -1.06
CA ASN A 150 -20.95 8.08 -0.77
C ASN A 150 -21.58 6.69 -0.86
N LEU A 151 -22.82 6.54 -0.39
CA LEU A 151 -23.53 5.26 -0.45
C LEU A 151 -23.85 4.89 -1.90
N ARG A 152 -24.33 5.87 -2.69
CA ARG A 152 -24.63 5.69 -4.10
C ARG A 152 -23.38 5.31 -4.91
N LEU A 153 -22.25 5.95 -4.64
CA LEU A 153 -20.96 5.61 -5.27
C LEU A 153 -20.51 4.19 -4.90
N ARG A 154 -20.76 3.74 -3.66
CA ARG A 154 -20.44 2.36 -3.24
C ARG A 154 -21.29 1.33 -3.96
N GLU A 155 -22.58 1.59 -4.13
CA GLU A 155 -23.49 0.71 -4.87
C GLU A 155 -23.11 0.61 -6.36
N GLU A 156 -22.76 1.73 -6.99
CA GLU A 156 -22.30 1.75 -8.38
C GLU A 156 -20.99 0.98 -8.55
N ASN A 157 -20.03 1.15 -7.63
CA ASN A 157 -18.78 0.39 -7.64
C ASN A 157 -19.01 -1.11 -7.46
N LEU A 158 -19.96 -1.51 -6.61
CA LEU A 158 -20.33 -2.93 -6.44
C LEU A 158 -20.92 -3.50 -7.73
N ARG A 159 -21.85 -2.78 -8.35
CA ARG A 159 -22.47 -3.20 -9.61
C ARG A 159 -21.44 -3.36 -10.75
N LEU A 160 -20.52 -2.41 -10.89
CA LEU A 160 -19.46 -2.50 -11.90
C LEU A 160 -18.54 -3.70 -11.65
N ARG A 161 -18.24 -4.03 -10.39
CA ARG A 161 -17.45 -5.22 -10.04
C ARG A 161 -18.16 -6.52 -10.42
N GLU A 162 -19.47 -6.61 -10.18
CA GLU A 162 -20.28 -7.75 -10.58
C GLU A 162 -20.31 -7.91 -12.10
N GLU A 163 -20.48 -6.80 -12.84
CA GLU A 163 -20.48 -6.82 -14.30
C GLU A 163 -19.12 -7.26 -14.86
N VAL A 164 -18.02 -6.77 -14.29
CA VAL A 164 -16.66 -7.21 -14.66
C VAL A 164 -16.44 -8.69 -14.37
N LEU A 165 -16.96 -9.21 -13.25
CA LEU A 165 -16.86 -10.64 -12.92
C LEU A 165 -17.69 -11.49 -13.88
N ALA A 166 -18.92 -11.08 -14.19
CA ALA A 166 -19.78 -11.77 -15.16
C ALA A 166 -19.16 -11.79 -16.56
N LEU A 167 -18.57 -10.67 -16.99
CA LEU A 167 -17.87 -10.60 -18.28
C LEU A 167 -16.64 -11.51 -18.30
N ARG A 168 -15.90 -11.57 -17.20
CA ARG A 168 -14.75 -12.46 -17.05
C ARG A 168 -15.16 -13.93 -17.10
N GLU A 169 -16.25 -14.30 -16.45
CA GLU A 169 -16.81 -15.65 -16.47
C GLU A 169 -17.31 -16.03 -17.86
N GLN A 170 -18.01 -15.14 -18.55
CA GLN A 170 -18.47 -15.35 -19.92
C GLN A 170 -17.31 -15.56 -20.90
N LEU A 171 -16.22 -14.79 -20.76
CA LEU A 171 -14.99 -14.97 -21.53
C LEU A 171 -14.29 -16.29 -21.20
N TRP A 172 -14.36 -16.75 -19.95
CA TRP A 172 -13.79 -18.02 -19.53
C TRP A 172 -14.58 -19.21 -20.10
N GLN A 173 -15.91 -19.16 -20.05
CA GLN A 173 -16.81 -20.16 -20.64
C GLN A 173 -16.63 -20.26 -22.16
N ARG A 174 -16.50 -19.12 -22.87
CA ARG A 174 -16.21 -19.11 -24.31
C ARG A 174 -14.90 -19.79 -24.68
N ARG A 175 -13.91 -19.78 -23.78
CA ARG A 175 -12.60 -20.39 -24.00
C ARG A 175 -12.58 -21.89 -23.70
N GLN A 176 -13.50 -22.38 -22.87
CA GLN A 176 -13.63 -23.79 -22.51
C GLN A 176 -14.53 -24.60 -23.47
N GLY A 177 -15.32 -23.91 -24.31
CA GLY A 177 -16.26 -24.51 -25.26
C GLY A 177 -15.79 -24.56 -26.72
N GLN A 178 -14.50 -24.40 -27.01
CA GLN A 178 -13.89 -24.63 -28.34
C GLN A 178 -12.90 -25.77 -28.29
#